data_AF-H8FY94-F1
#
_entry.id   AF-H8FY94-F1
#
_cell.length_a   1.000
_cell.length_b   1.000
_cell.length_c   1.000
_cell.angle_alpha   90.00
_cell.angle_beta   90.00
_cell.angle_gamma   90.00
#
_symmetry.space_group_name_H-M   'P 1'
#
loop_
_entity.id
_entity.type
_entity.pdbx_description
1 polymer ?
#
loop_
_entity_poly.entity_id
_entity_poly.type
_entity_poly.pdbx_seq_one_letter_code
_entity_poly.pdbx_strand_id
1 'polypeptide(L)'
;MSDETTAPSEPKKPLLDAEQLQKDLAFSDHDISAAMMRQASLFAHYAVIAAQAQKRYDTAKLAADIVESRVDKRLRDEYAQAGAKITEAALGKEILRDREYVEAQKKVNDARMIADLAKNALEAFKQRKDMLVQIGVALREEAKGELFLKGPAAREEAQRDVTRDRAARLVSENREAA
;
A
#
# COMPACT_ATOMS: atom_id res chain seq x y z
N MET A 1 36.93 8.69 37.04
CA MET A 1 36.52 9.60 35.95
C MET A 1 35.93 8.71 34.86
N SER A 2 34.71 8.25 35.08
CA SER A 2 33.46 8.82 34.53
C SER A 2 33.07 7.97 33.34
N ASP A 3 32.43 6.86 33.70
CA ASP A 3 31.80 5.86 32.86
C ASP A 3 30.75 6.54 31.96
N GLU A 4 31.05 6.65 30.67
CA GLU A 4 30.14 7.25 29.69
C GLU A 4 29.04 6.23 29.37
N THR A 5 27.98 6.33 30.16
CA THR A 5 26.77 5.51 30.07
C THR A 5 26.23 5.56 28.64
N THR A 6 26.43 4.49 27.89
CA THR A 6 25.86 4.32 26.56
C THR A 6 24.35 4.14 26.72
N ALA A 7 23.59 5.23 26.56
CA ALA A 7 22.13 5.16 26.60
C ALA A 7 21.64 4.12 25.56
N PRO A 8 20.69 3.24 25.92
CA PRO A 8 20.12 2.31 24.96
C PRO A 8 19.40 3.12 23.88
N SER A 9 19.95 3.15 22.67
CA SER A 9 19.29 3.79 21.53
C SER A 9 17.92 3.13 21.35
N GLU A 10 16.85 3.89 21.52
CA GLU A 10 15.48 3.44 21.27
C GLU A 10 15.40 2.78 19.88
N PRO A 11 14.69 1.64 19.74
CA PRO A 11 14.54 1.00 18.45
C PRO A 11 13.86 1.99 17.50
N LYS A 12 14.61 2.48 16.51
CA LYS A 12 14.07 3.36 15.47
C LYS A 12 12.86 2.65 14.86
N LYS A 13 11.66 3.23 15.01
CA LYS A 13 10.45 2.69 14.41
C LYS A 13 10.70 2.38 12.93
N PRO A 14 10.34 1.18 12.46
CA PRO A 14 10.52 0.82 11.06
C PRO A 14 9.74 1.81 10.19
N LEU A 15 10.32 2.17 9.05
CA LEU A 15 9.71 3.14 8.12
C LEU A 15 8.37 2.62 7.57
N LEU A 16 8.22 1.30 7.52
CA LEU A 16 6.99 0.62 7.16
C LEU A 16 6.77 -0.53 8.16
N ASP A 17 5.57 -0.59 8.73
CA ASP A 17 5.14 -1.67 9.60
C ASP A 17 4.17 -2.57 8.82
N ALA A 18 4.52 -3.86 8.71
CA ALA A 18 3.74 -4.84 7.97
C ALA A 18 2.36 -5.09 8.60
N GLU A 19 2.27 -5.10 9.93
CA GLU A 19 0.99 -5.32 10.62
C GLU A 19 0.06 -4.12 10.42
N GLN A 20 0.60 -2.91 10.48
CA GLN A 20 -0.16 -1.70 10.23
C GLN A 20 -0.62 -1.62 8.77
N LEU A 21 0.25 -1.95 7.82
CA LEU A 21 -0.10 -2.00 6.40
C LEU A 21 -1.24 -2.98 6.14
N GLN A 22 -1.19 -4.19 6.73
CA GLN A 22 -2.26 -5.18 6.60
C GLN A 22 -3.59 -4.64 7.13
N LYS A 23 -3.58 -3.97 8.30
CA LYS A 23 -4.77 -3.36 8.89
C LYS A 23 -5.33 -2.23 8.02
N ASP A 24 -4.48 -1.38 7.46
CA ASP A 24 -4.90 -0.26 6.62
C ASP A 24 -5.42 -0.69 5.24
N LEU A 25 -4.91 -1.82 4.72
CA LEU A 25 -5.41 -2.41 3.48
C LEU A 25 -6.74 -3.12 3.67
N ALA A 26 -7.01 -3.67 4.86
CA ALA A 26 -8.24 -4.39 5.14
C ALA A 26 -9.48 -3.48 5.01
N PHE A 27 -10.58 -4.08 4.56
CA PHE A 27 -11.93 -3.52 4.61
C PHE A 27 -12.95 -4.66 4.52
N SER A 28 -14.21 -4.35 4.80
CA SER A 28 -15.33 -5.28 4.79
C SER A 28 -16.51 -4.72 4.00
N ASP A 29 -17.49 -5.57 3.70
CA ASP A 29 -18.69 -5.15 2.97
C ASP A 29 -19.56 -4.17 3.79
N HIS A 30 -19.45 -4.21 5.12
CA HIS A 30 -20.21 -3.34 6.01
C HIS A 30 -19.65 -1.92 6.13
N ASP A 31 -18.42 -1.68 5.66
CA ASP A 31 -17.75 -0.38 5.79
C ASP A 31 -17.20 0.18 4.46
N ILE A 32 -17.72 -0.30 3.32
CA ILE A 32 -17.28 0.08 1.97
C ILE A 32 -17.25 1.60 1.78
N SER A 33 -18.28 2.33 2.20
CA SER A 33 -18.32 3.79 2.06
C SER A 33 -17.19 4.48 2.81
N ALA A 34 -16.91 4.05 4.04
CA ALA A 34 -15.80 4.56 4.83
C ALA A 34 -14.44 4.16 4.24
N ALA A 35 -14.33 2.95 3.70
CA ALA A 35 -13.12 2.46 3.03
C ALA A 35 -12.81 3.24 1.74
N MET A 36 -13.84 3.61 0.96
CA MET A 36 -13.73 4.47 -0.22
C MET A 36 -13.28 5.89 0.15
N MET A 37 -13.87 6.49 1.19
CA MET A 37 -13.50 7.83 1.64
C MET A 37 -12.05 7.92 2.13
N ARG A 38 -11.57 6.87 2.81
CA ARG A 38 -10.19 6.81 3.35
C ARG A 38 -9.13 6.37 2.33
N GLN A 39 -9.52 5.80 1.19
CA GLN A 39 -8.58 5.27 0.20
C GLN A 39 -7.52 6.28 -0.24
N ALA A 40 -7.93 7.51 -0.58
CA ALA A 40 -7.02 8.53 -1.09
C ALA A 40 -6.05 9.04 -0.02
N SER A 41 -6.53 9.22 1.23
CA SER A 41 -5.68 9.69 2.32
C SER A 41 -4.66 8.63 2.75
N LEU A 42 -5.05 7.35 2.81
CA LEU A 42 -4.13 6.25 3.06
C LEU A 42 -3.09 6.14 1.94
N PHE A 43 -3.51 6.17 0.67
CA PHE A 43 -2.57 6.14 -0.45
C PHE A 43 -1.55 7.28 -0.37
N ALA A 44 -1.99 8.51 -0.08
CA ALA A 44 -1.10 9.66 0.07
C ALA A 44 -0.11 9.49 1.24
N HIS A 45 -0.57 8.96 2.37
CA HIS A 45 0.30 8.66 3.52
C HIS A 45 1.42 7.68 3.14
N TYR A 46 1.08 6.55 2.53
CA TYR A 46 2.06 5.55 2.11
C TYR A 46 2.93 6.03 0.94
N ALA A 47 2.46 6.98 0.12
CA ALA A 47 3.27 7.59 -0.94
C ALA A 47 4.42 8.44 -0.36
N VAL A 48 4.15 9.18 0.72
CA VAL A 48 5.20 9.91 1.45
C VAL A 48 6.22 8.93 2.04
N ILE A 49 5.77 7.84 2.64
CA ILE A 49 6.64 6.78 3.17
C ILE A 49 7.54 6.20 2.07
N ALA A 50 6.96 5.86 0.91
CA ALA A 50 7.71 5.33 -0.22
C ALA A 50 8.75 6.32 -0.75
N ALA A 51 8.40 7.60 -0.86
CA ALA A 51 9.35 8.64 -1.28
C ALA A 51 10.51 8.80 -0.28
N GLN A 52 10.22 8.74 1.03
CA GLN A 52 11.26 8.79 2.06
C GLN A 52 12.16 7.54 2.02
N ALA A 53 11.59 6.35 1.78
CA ALA A 53 12.33 5.11 1.65
C ALA A 53 13.27 5.15 0.44
N GLN A 54 12.76 5.62 -0.70
CA GLN A 54 13.54 5.80 -1.92
C GLN A 54 14.71 6.75 -1.70
N LYS A 55 14.46 7.91 -1.06
CA LYS A 55 15.52 8.86 -0.70
C LYS A 55 16.62 8.22 0.16
N ARG A 56 16.24 7.38 1.14
CA ARG A 56 17.22 6.68 1.99
C ARG A 56 18.08 5.70 1.18
N TYR A 57 17.46 4.95 0.25
CA TYR A 57 18.20 4.08 -0.65
C TYR A 57 19.16 4.86 -1.56
N ASP A 58 18.70 5.95 -2.18
CA ASP A 58 19.54 6.78 -3.05
C ASP A 58 20.71 7.40 -2.27
N THR A 59 20.48 7.84 -1.04
CA THR A 59 21.52 8.36 -0.14
C THR A 59 22.52 7.28 0.26
N ALA A 60 22.03 6.07 0.59
CA ALA A 60 22.90 4.95 0.93
C ALA A 60 23.78 4.55 -0.26
N LYS A 61 23.21 4.55 -1.48
CA LYS A 61 23.94 4.26 -2.71
C LYS A 61 25.06 5.27 -2.94
N LEU A 62 24.76 6.57 -2.85
CA LEU A 62 25.78 7.62 -2.95
C LEU A 62 26.88 7.45 -1.89
N ALA A 63 26.51 7.08 -0.66
CA ALA A 63 27.48 6.84 0.41
C ALA A 63 28.37 5.62 0.11
N ALA A 64 27.83 4.56 -0.47
CA ALA A 64 28.61 3.39 -0.89
C ALA A 64 29.58 3.74 -2.03
N ASP A 65 29.16 4.53 -3.02
CA ASP A 65 30.03 4.99 -4.11
C ASP A 65 31.22 5.83 -3.58
N ILE A 66 30.99 6.65 -2.54
CA ILE A 66 32.05 7.41 -1.86
C ILE A 66 33.02 6.48 -1.10
N VAL A 67 32.48 5.48 -0.39
CA VAL A 67 33.31 4.48 0.32
C VAL A 67 34.13 3.67 -0.68
N GLU A 68 33.55 3.23 -1.78
CA GLU A 68 34.24 2.53 -2.86
C GLU A 68 35.43 3.34 -3.38
N SER A 69 35.20 4.62 -3.70
CA SER A 69 36.26 5.52 -4.18
C SER A 69 37.38 5.72 -3.15
N ARG A 70 37.03 5.76 -1.85
CA ARG A 70 38.00 5.88 -0.75
C ARG A 70 38.82 4.60 -0.60
N VAL A 71 38.18 3.43 -0.66
CA VAL A 71 38.84 2.12 -0.58
C VAL A 71 39.74 1.90 -1.78
N ASP A 72 39.28 2.22 -3.00
CA ASP A 72 40.09 2.16 -4.23
C ASP A 72 41.39 2.95 -4.07
N LYS A 73 41.29 4.23 -3.68
CA LYS A 73 42.46 5.08 -3.46
C LYS A 73 43.40 4.51 -2.39
N ARG A 74 42.85 4.09 -1.24
CA ARG A 74 43.64 3.53 -0.15
C ARG A 74 44.41 2.29 -0.59
N LEU A 75 43.76 1.36 -1.29
CA LEU A 75 44.40 0.14 -1.79
C LEU A 75 45.48 0.49 -2.82
N ARG A 76 45.23 1.43 -3.75
CA ARG A 76 46.28 1.88 -4.68
C ARG A 76 47.50 2.44 -3.97
N ASP A 77 47.30 3.26 -2.94
CA ASP A 77 48.37 3.84 -2.13
C ASP A 77 49.14 2.75 -1.35
N GLU A 78 48.46 1.77 -0.77
CA GLU A 78 49.07 0.62 -0.07
C GLU A 78 49.95 -0.23 -1.01
N TYR A 79 49.45 -0.57 -2.20
CA TYR A 79 50.23 -1.33 -3.18
C TYR A 79 51.43 -0.53 -3.72
N ALA A 80 51.26 0.78 -3.96
CA ALA A 80 52.33 1.65 -4.39
C ALA A 80 53.46 1.74 -3.33
N GLN A 81 53.10 1.85 -2.05
CA GLN A 81 54.05 1.84 -0.93
C GLN A 81 54.79 0.49 -0.80
N ALA A 82 54.11 -0.61 -1.11
CA ALA A 82 54.72 -1.94 -1.19
C ALA A 82 55.59 -2.16 -2.45
N GLY A 83 55.72 -1.15 -3.33
CA GLY A 83 56.48 -1.25 -4.57
C GLY A 83 55.83 -2.13 -5.65
N ALA A 84 54.55 -2.48 -5.47
CA ALA A 84 53.80 -3.33 -6.37
C ALA A 84 52.77 -2.51 -7.18
N LYS A 85 52.48 -2.94 -8.40
CA LYS A 85 51.36 -2.41 -9.18
C LYS A 85 50.22 -3.41 -9.12
N ILE A 86 49.06 -2.97 -8.62
CA ILE A 86 47.83 -3.74 -8.69
C ILE A 86 47.16 -3.51 -10.06
N THR A 87 46.62 -4.57 -10.66
CA THR A 87 45.81 -4.46 -11.88
C THR A 87 44.39 -4.03 -11.51
N GLU A 88 43.70 -3.31 -12.40
CA GLU A 88 42.30 -2.89 -12.17
C GLU A 88 41.38 -4.06 -11.81
N ALA A 89 41.59 -5.23 -12.44
CA ALA A 89 40.80 -6.43 -12.16
C ALA A 89 41.08 -7.04 -10.76
N ALA A 90 42.33 -6.96 -10.28
CA ALA A 90 42.67 -7.42 -8.93
C ALA A 90 42.18 -6.43 -7.88
N LEU A 91 42.30 -5.12 -8.15
CA LEU A 91 41.82 -4.05 -7.28
C LEU A 91 40.32 -4.14 -7.05
N GLY A 92 39.52 -4.34 -8.10
CA GLY A 92 38.08 -4.55 -7.96
C GLY A 92 37.73 -5.74 -7.06
N LYS A 93 38.48 -6.84 -7.13
CA LYS A 93 38.25 -8.00 -6.24
C LYS A 93 38.59 -7.71 -4.79
N GLU A 94 39.61 -6.90 -4.52
CA GLU A 94 39.96 -6.53 -3.14
C GLU A 94 39.02 -5.49 -2.56
N ILE A 95 38.52 -4.54 -3.36
CA ILE A 95 37.44 -3.62 -2.93
C ILE A 95 36.20 -4.41 -2.50
N LEU A 96 35.80 -5.43 -3.27
CA LEU A 96 34.65 -6.28 -2.93
C LEU A 96 34.81 -7.07 -1.63
N ARG A 97 36.05 -7.31 -1.19
CA ARG A 97 36.39 -7.99 0.07
C ARG A 97 36.61 -7.02 1.22
N ASP A 98 36.74 -5.74 0.93
CA ASP A 98 37.02 -4.73 1.93
C ASP A 98 35.84 -4.59 2.90
N ARG A 99 36.15 -4.59 4.19
CA ARG A 99 35.14 -4.55 5.23
C ARG A 99 34.31 -3.26 5.18
N GLU A 100 34.90 -2.11 4.87
CA GLU A 100 34.16 -0.85 4.82
C GLU A 100 33.17 -0.85 3.67
N TYR A 101 33.61 -1.31 2.50
CA TYR A 101 32.75 -1.43 1.31
C TYR A 101 31.61 -2.44 1.55
N VAL A 102 31.90 -3.62 2.11
CA VAL A 102 30.89 -4.62 2.44
C VAL A 102 29.83 -4.07 3.40
N GLU A 103 30.23 -3.35 4.45
CA GLU A 103 29.28 -2.73 5.39
C GLU A 103 28.47 -1.60 4.75
N ALA A 104 29.07 -0.81 3.84
CA ALA A 104 28.32 0.18 3.07
C ALA A 104 27.29 -0.48 2.15
N GLN A 105 27.66 -1.56 1.45
CA GLN A 105 26.77 -2.29 0.57
C GLN A 105 25.62 -2.99 1.31
N LYS A 106 25.86 -3.51 2.52
CA LYS A 106 24.80 -4.03 3.39
C LYS A 106 23.73 -2.96 3.67
N LYS A 107 24.15 -1.74 4.02
CA LYS A 107 23.22 -0.62 4.26
C LYS A 107 22.43 -0.25 3.00
N VAL A 108 23.05 -0.31 1.82
CA VAL A 108 22.36 -0.11 0.54
C VAL A 108 21.29 -1.18 0.33
N ASN A 109 21.62 -2.44 0.58
CA ASN A 109 20.69 -3.55 0.42
C ASN A 109 19.50 -3.45 1.39
N ASP A 110 19.75 -3.10 2.66
CA ASP A 110 18.71 -2.90 3.66
C ASP A 110 17.78 -1.74 3.27
N ALA A 111 18.35 -0.62 2.81
CA ALA A 111 17.58 0.53 2.36
C ALA A 111 16.77 0.22 1.08
N ARG A 112 17.34 -0.56 0.14
CA ARG A 112 16.65 -1.03 -1.06
C ARG A 112 15.44 -1.87 -0.68
N MET A 113 15.62 -2.85 0.21
CA MET A 113 14.54 -3.73 0.65
C MET A 113 13.34 -2.92 1.17
N ILE A 114 13.59 -1.90 1.99
CA ILE A 114 12.52 -1.04 2.54
C ILE A 114 11.86 -0.20 1.43
N ALA A 115 12.65 0.34 0.49
CA ALA A 115 12.12 1.10 -0.65
C ALA A 115 11.22 0.24 -1.55
N ASP A 116 11.65 -0.97 -1.86
CA ASP A 116 10.88 -1.92 -2.66
C ASP A 116 9.59 -2.34 -1.95
N LEU A 117 9.66 -2.59 -0.63
CA LEU A 117 8.48 -2.92 0.17
C LEU A 117 7.46 -1.77 0.19
N ALA A 118 7.91 -0.54 0.38
CA ALA A 118 7.03 0.64 0.38
C ALA A 118 6.42 0.89 -1.02
N LYS A 119 7.17 0.62 -2.09
CA LYS A 119 6.64 0.66 -3.46
C LYS A 119 5.57 -0.42 -3.70
N ASN A 120 5.78 -1.63 -3.20
CA ASN A 120 4.79 -2.70 -3.29
C ASN A 120 3.55 -2.40 -2.45
N ALA A 121 3.69 -1.72 -1.31
CA ALA A 121 2.56 -1.24 -0.52
C ALA A 121 1.68 -0.25 -1.32
N LEU A 122 2.29 0.67 -2.08
CA LEU A 122 1.53 1.55 -2.98
C LEU A 122 0.76 0.78 -4.05
N GLU A 123 1.34 -0.28 -4.59
CA GLU A 123 0.67 -1.13 -5.57
C GLU A 123 -0.52 -1.86 -4.95
N ALA A 124 -0.36 -2.36 -3.71
CA ALA A 124 -1.47 -2.96 -2.96
C ALA A 124 -2.63 -1.96 -2.76
N PHE A 125 -2.35 -0.68 -2.48
CA PHE A 125 -3.40 0.33 -2.41
C PHE A 125 -4.08 0.60 -3.76
N LYS A 126 -3.38 0.51 -4.89
CA LYS A 126 -4.02 0.61 -6.22
C LYS A 126 -4.96 -0.57 -6.47
N GLN A 127 -4.52 -1.79 -6.15
CA GLN A 127 -5.35 -2.99 -6.25
C GLN A 127 -6.58 -2.87 -5.34
N ARG A 128 -6.40 -2.39 -4.10
CA ARG A 128 -7.49 -2.10 -3.15
C ARG A 128 -8.50 -1.11 -3.75
N LYS A 129 -8.03 -0.03 -4.37
CA LYS A 129 -8.89 0.97 -5.03
C LYS A 129 -9.71 0.33 -6.16
N ASP A 130 -9.08 -0.50 -6.99
CA ASP A 130 -9.79 -1.17 -8.09
C ASP A 130 -10.87 -2.14 -7.56
N MET A 131 -10.56 -2.88 -6.49
CA MET A 131 -11.52 -3.76 -5.83
C MET A 131 -12.71 -2.99 -5.24
N LEU A 132 -12.45 -1.87 -4.55
CA LEU A 132 -13.51 -1.00 -4.04
C LEU A 132 -14.40 -0.45 -5.16
N VAL A 133 -13.82 -0.04 -6.28
CA VAL A 133 -14.58 0.45 -7.44
C VAL A 133 -15.48 -0.65 -8.00
N GLN A 134 -14.97 -1.87 -8.15
CA GLN A 134 -15.75 -3.01 -8.64
C GLN A 134 -16.92 -3.35 -7.72
N ILE A 135 -16.69 -3.39 -6.41
CA ILE A 135 -17.74 -3.62 -5.42
C ILE A 135 -18.79 -2.49 -5.49
N GLY A 136 -18.35 -1.24 -5.59
CA GLY A 136 -19.26 -0.10 -5.74
C GLY A 136 -20.12 -0.17 -7.01
N VAL A 137 -19.59 -0.74 -8.11
CA VAL A 137 -20.39 -1.01 -9.32
C VAL A 137 -21.42 -2.09 -9.04
N ALA A 138 -21.02 -3.23 -8.45
CA ALA A 138 -21.92 -4.34 -8.14
C ALA A 138 -23.11 -3.89 -7.27
N LEU A 139 -22.85 -3.14 -6.20
CA LEU A 139 -23.90 -2.61 -5.31
C LEU A 139 -24.91 -1.70 -6.04
N ARG A 140 -24.43 -0.89 -7.01
CA ARG A 140 -25.33 -0.06 -7.80
C ARG A 140 -26.19 -0.87 -8.76
N GLU A 141 -25.65 -1.93 -9.34
CA GLU A 141 -26.41 -2.81 -10.22
C GLU A 141 -27.45 -3.64 -9.44
N GLU A 142 -27.10 -4.13 -8.25
CA GLU A 142 -28.06 -4.78 -7.33
C GLU A 142 -29.19 -3.83 -6.94
N ALA A 143 -28.87 -2.59 -6.55
CA ALA A 143 -29.88 -1.60 -6.21
C ALA A 143 -30.82 -1.28 -7.39
N LYS A 144 -30.29 -1.20 -8.62
CA LYS A 144 -31.12 -1.05 -9.83
C LYS A 144 -32.00 -2.27 -10.08
N GLY A 145 -31.46 -3.48 -9.92
CA GLY A 145 -32.19 -4.74 -10.07
C GLY A 145 -33.34 -4.84 -9.07
N GLU A 146 -33.11 -4.52 -7.80
CA GLU A 146 -34.16 -4.45 -6.79
C GLU A 146 -35.25 -3.45 -7.14
N LEU A 147 -34.88 -2.24 -7.59
CA LEU A 147 -35.83 -1.23 -8.02
C LEU A 147 -36.63 -1.72 -9.25
N PHE A 148 -35.98 -2.41 -10.17
CA PHE A 148 -36.63 -2.99 -11.35
C PHE A 148 -37.60 -4.11 -11.00
N LEU A 149 -37.32 -4.92 -9.97
CA LEU A 149 -38.25 -5.97 -9.51
C LEU A 149 -39.41 -5.39 -8.69
N LYS A 150 -39.13 -4.42 -7.82
CA LYS A 150 -40.15 -3.76 -6.98
C LYS A 150 -41.11 -2.90 -7.81
N GLY A 151 -40.68 -2.31 -8.93
CA GLY A 151 -41.51 -1.46 -9.77
C GLY A 151 -42.77 -2.15 -10.35
N PRO A 152 -42.62 -3.25 -11.10
CA PRO A 152 -43.73 -4.05 -11.62
C PRO A 152 -44.58 -4.68 -10.51
N ALA A 153 -43.95 -5.21 -9.46
CA ALA A 153 -44.65 -5.80 -8.32
C ALA A 153 -45.54 -4.78 -7.60
N ALA A 154 -45.03 -3.57 -7.34
CA ALA A 154 -45.80 -2.49 -6.71
C ALA A 154 -46.94 -1.99 -7.62
N ARG A 155 -46.75 -1.98 -8.94
CA ARG A 155 -47.81 -1.63 -9.90
C ARG A 155 -48.91 -2.69 -9.95
N GLU A 156 -48.51 -3.96 -9.93
CA GLU A 156 -49.45 -5.09 -9.95
C GLU A 156 -50.25 -5.16 -8.65
N GLU A 157 -49.61 -4.91 -7.51
CA GLU A 157 -50.26 -4.83 -6.20
C GLU A 157 -51.26 -3.66 -6.14
N ALA A 158 -50.87 -2.46 -6.58
CA ALA A 158 -51.78 -1.32 -6.67
C ALA A 158 -53.00 -1.60 -7.58
N GLN A 159 -52.81 -2.34 -8.68
CA GLN A 159 -53.88 -2.68 -9.61
C GLN A 159 -54.82 -3.77 -9.06
N ARG A 160 -54.30 -4.69 -8.25
CA ARG A 160 -55.08 -5.67 -7.49
C ARG A 160 -55.91 -5.01 -6.39
N ASP A 161 -55.39 -3.98 -5.73
CA ASP A 161 -56.13 -3.24 -4.71
C ASP A 161 -57.27 -2.41 -5.31
N VAL A 162 -57.02 -1.71 -6.42
CA VAL A 162 -58.07 -0.98 -7.16
C VAL A 162 -59.18 -1.91 -7.66
N THR A 163 -58.82 -3.12 -8.14
CA THR A 163 -59.81 -4.09 -8.60
C THR A 163 -60.60 -4.71 -7.45
N ARG A 164 -59.96 -4.97 -6.29
CA ARG A 164 -60.66 -5.40 -5.05
C ARG A 164 -61.62 -4.35 -4.54
N ASP A 165 -61.22 -3.09 -4.47
CA ASP A 165 -62.07 -1.99 -4.02
C ASP A 165 -63.27 -1.80 -4.94
N ARG A 166 -63.06 -1.91 -6.27
CA ARG A 166 -64.14 -1.84 -7.25
C ARG A 166 -65.11 -3.03 -7.10
N ALA A 167 -64.59 -4.24 -6.89
CA ALA A 167 -65.40 -5.42 -6.66
C ALA A 167 -66.21 -5.30 -5.35
N ALA A 168 -65.62 -4.78 -4.28
CA ALA A 168 -66.29 -4.56 -3.01
C ALA A 168 -67.47 -3.56 -3.13
N ARG A 169 -67.29 -2.46 -3.89
CA ARG A 169 -68.36 -1.49 -4.17
C ARG A 169 -69.52 -2.08 -4.96
N LEU A 170 -69.22 -2.89 -5.99
CA LEU A 170 -70.26 -3.56 -6.78
C LEU A 170 -71.06 -4.58 -5.95
N VAL A 171 -70.41 -5.25 -4.99
CA VAL A 171 -71.08 -6.18 -4.08
C VAL A 171 -71.97 -5.46 -3.06
N SER A 172 -71.58 -4.27 -2.57
CA SER A 172 -72.44 -3.47 -1.71
C SER A 172 -73.65 -2.90 -2.47
N GLU A 173 -73.45 -2.39 -3.68
CA GLU A 173 -74.54 -1.83 -4.51
C GLU A 173 -75.58 -2.90 -4.89
N ASN A 174 -75.14 -4.11 -5.22
CA ASN A 174 -76.06 -5.22 -5.52
C ASN A 174 -76.81 -5.77 -4.29
N ARG A 175 -76.32 -5.51 -3.07
CA ARG A 175 -77.01 -5.88 -1.82
C ARG A 175 -78.08 -4.88 -1.41
N GLU A 176 -77.95 -3.61 -1.82
CA GLU A 176 -78.94 -2.56 -1.54
C GLU A 176 -80.08 -2.54 -2.58
N ALA A 177 -79.88 -3.17 -3.74
CA ALA A 177 -80.85 -3.26 -4.82
C ALA A 177 -81.76 -4.52 -4.77
N ALA A 178 -81.59 -5.39 -3.78
CA ALA A 178 -82.35 -6.63 -3.58
C ALA A 178 -83.21 -6.57 -2.31
#